data_AF-A0A355A8J0-F1
#
_entry.id   AF-A0A355A8J0-F1
#
_cell.length_a   1.000
_cell.length_b   1.000
_cell.length_c   1.000
_cell.angle_alpha   90.00
_cell.angle_beta   90.00
_cell.angle_gamma   90.00
#
_symmetry.space_group_name_H-M   'P 1'
#
loop_
_entity.id
_entity.type
_entity.pdbx_description
1 polymer ?
#
loop_
_entity_poly.entity_id
_entity_poly.type
_entity_poly.pdbx_seq_one_letter_code
_entity_poly.pdbx_strand_id
1 'polypeptide(L)'
;MRKYFLCYLAVILILTACLSGCRGGSTTKTDSPTVYTAGQYRKGETHIACYWKGDTLHPLPSDSYSSSGRSIYVYGGTVYTAGSYSKGMTPIACYWEGETLYSLPGSGDYSAFAESIYVYEGTVYTAGRYYDGKKNIPCYWKGETLHSLRGDDNYHAFAKSIYVYEDKMSILLYNF
;
A
#
# COMPACT_ATOMS: atom_id res chain seq x y z
N MET A 1 27.47 56.71 -32.21
CA MET A 1 27.17 55.75 -31.11
C MET A 1 27.50 56.45 -29.80
N ARG A 2 26.72 56.44 -28.70
CA ARG A 2 25.32 56.00 -28.44
C ARG A 2 24.94 54.56 -28.81
N LYS A 3 24.93 53.66 -27.80
CA LYS A 3 23.90 52.62 -27.52
C LYS A 3 24.15 51.77 -26.26
N TYR A 4 25.27 51.95 -25.53
CA TYR A 4 25.65 51.10 -24.38
C TYR A 4 25.68 51.81 -23.00
N PHE A 5 25.12 53.01 -22.85
CA PHE A 5 25.25 53.83 -21.64
C PHE A 5 23.99 53.86 -20.74
N LEU A 6 23.05 52.92 -20.92
CA LEU A 6 21.70 52.98 -20.33
C LEU A 6 21.28 51.74 -19.52
N CYS A 7 22.14 50.72 -19.38
CA CYS A 7 21.84 49.53 -18.57
C CYS A 7 22.62 49.42 -17.25
N TYR A 8 23.59 50.30 -16.98
CA TYR A 8 24.41 50.25 -15.76
C TYR A 8 23.88 51.07 -14.58
N LEU A 9 22.79 51.83 -14.77
CA LEU A 9 22.19 52.70 -13.74
C LEU A 9 20.94 52.10 -13.06
N ALA A 10 20.55 50.87 -13.39
CA ALA A 10 19.38 50.19 -12.82
C ALA A 10 19.71 49.19 -11.70
N VAL A 11 20.99 48.99 -11.35
CA VAL A 11 21.46 47.95 -10.42
C VAL A 11 21.94 48.52 -9.07
N ILE A 12 22.02 49.86 -8.93
CA ILE A 12 22.51 50.52 -7.71
C ILE A 12 21.51 51.58 -7.25
N LEU A 13 20.36 51.13 -6.72
CA LEU A 13 19.51 51.87 -5.76
C LEU A 13 18.27 51.02 -5.39
N ILE A 14 18.39 50.24 -4.32
CA ILE A 14 17.43 50.07 -3.21
C ILE A 14 18.21 49.33 -2.12
N LEU A 15 18.99 50.12 -1.38
CA LEU A 15 19.62 49.70 -0.13
C LEU A 15 18.93 50.52 0.98
N THR A 16 17.66 50.19 1.22
CA THR A 16 16.83 50.79 2.27
C THR A 16 16.53 49.74 3.31
N ALA A 17 17.25 49.79 4.43
CA ALA A 17 17.02 48.90 5.56
C ALA A 17 15.69 49.24 6.26
N CYS A 18 14.78 48.26 6.32
CA CYS A 18 13.65 48.26 7.25
C CYS A 18 13.90 47.25 8.37
N LEU A 19 14.75 47.62 9.33
CA LEU A 19 14.76 46.99 10.65
C LEU A 19 13.60 47.58 11.46
N SER A 20 12.41 47.00 11.28
CA SER A 20 11.22 47.28 12.09
C SER A 20 10.47 45.96 12.27
N GLY A 21 10.66 45.31 13.42
CA GLY A 21 10.10 43.98 13.64
C GLY A 21 8.61 44.02 13.99
N CYS A 22 7.86 42.99 13.59
CA CYS A 22 6.93 42.30 14.50
C CYS A 22 6.44 40.94 13.97
N ARG A 23 6.74 39.89 14.75
CA ARG A 23 5.76 38.94 15.29
C ARG A 23 4.93 38.10 14.30
N GLY A 24 5.41 36.88 14.07
CA GLY A 24 4.55 35.70 13.88
C GLY A 24 4.88 34.79 12.70
N GLY A 25 4.95 33.49 12.96
CA GLY A 25 4.58 32.46 11.98
C GLY A 25 5.60 32.11 10.89
N SER A 26 6.68 31.43 11.26
CA SER A 26 7.07 30.21 10.54
C SER A 26 7.89 29.29 11.45
N THR A 27 7.20 28.60 12.37
CA THR A 27 7.70 27.27 12.73
C THR A 27 7.66 26.45 11.45
N THR A 28 8.83 26.08 10.93
CA THR A 28 8.91 25.05 9.89
C THR A 28 8.27 23.79 10.48
N LYS A 29 7.00 23.56 10.14
CA LYS A 29 6.30 22.33 10.47
C LYS A 29 6.97 21.26 9.63
N THR A 30 8.01 20.65 10.19
CA THR A 30 8.56 19.39 9.70
C THR A 30 7.43 18.39 9.81
N ASP A 31 6.63 18.26 8.75
CA ASP A 31 5.57 17.27 8.68
C ASP A 31 6.25 15.91 8.79
N SER A 32 6.14 15.32 9.98
CA SER A 32 6.66 13.99 10.24
C SER A 32 5.98 13.00 9.29
N PRO A 33 6.73 12.01 8.76
CA PRO A 33 6.13 11.02 7.88
C PRO A 33 4.98 10.33 8.61
N THR A 34 3.80 10.34 7.99
CA THR A 34 2.65 9.62 8.53
C THR A 34 2.90 8.12 8.37
N VAL A 35 3.05 7.41 9.49
CA VAL A 35 3.21 5.96 9.51
C VAL A 35 1.85 5.29 9.31
N TYR A 36 1.83 4.21 8.53
CA TYR A 36 0.66 3.36 8.33
C TYR A 36 1.01 1.92 8.71
N THR A 37 0.15 1.28 9.49
CA THR A 37 0.38 -0.08 10.03
C THR A 37 -0.90 -0.90 9.85
N ALA A 38 -0.83 -2.12 9.31
CA ALA A 38 -1.95 -3.07 9.33
C ALA A 38 -1.87 -4.01 10.55
N GLY A 39 -3.01 -4.54 10.97
CA GLY A 39 -3.08 -5.56 11.99
C GLY A 39 -4.51 -5.97 12.31
N GLN A 40 -4.74 -6.25 13.59
CA GLN A 40 -6.05 -6.59 14.13
C GLN A 40 -6.19 -6.05 15.55
N TYR A 41 -7.39 -5.66 15.94
CA TYR A 41 -7.73 -5.40 17.35
C TYR A 41 -8.83 -6.37 17.81
N ARG A 42 -8.93 -6.56 19.12
CA ARG A 42 -9.90 -7.50 19.72
C ARG A 42 -11.10 -6.72 20.28
N LYS A 43 -12.31 -7.11 19.89
CA LYS A 43 -13.58 -6.55 20.39
C LYS A 43 -14.43 -7.66 21.01
N GLY A 44 -14.28 -7.86 22.32
CA GLY A 44 -14.81 -9.06 22.99
C GLY A 44 -14.03 -10.30 22.54
N GLU A 45 -14.72 -11.31 22.03
CA GLU A 45 -14.09 -12.55 21.52
C GLU A 45 -13.75 -12.49 20.01
N THR A 46 -14.08 -11.40 19.32
CA THR A 46 -13.80 -11.26 17.89
C THR A 46 -12.51 -10.49 17.63
N HIS A 47 -11.75 -10.91 16.62
CA HIS A 47 -10.68 -10.09 16.04
C HIS A 47 -11.26 -9.33 14.85
N ILE A 48 -10.91 -8.05 14.74
CA ILE A 48 -11.34 -7.17 13.66
C ILE A 48 -10.09 -6.67 12.97
N ALA A 49 -9.98 -6.93 11.66
CA ALA A 49 -8.93 -6.37 10.81
C ALA A 49 -8.96 -4.85 10.91
N CYS A 50 -7.78 -4.23 10.96
CA CYS A 50 -7.69 -2.78 11.03
C CYS A 50 -6.36 -2.29 10.46
N TYR A 51 -6.31 -0.99 10.20
CA TYR A 51 -5.05 -0.28 10.08
C TYR A 51 -5.00 0.89 11.06
N TRP A 52 -3.80 1.41 11.26
CA TRP A 52 -3.56 2.66 11.97
C TRP A 52 -2.95 3.68 11.02
N LYS A 53 -3.35 4.95 11.16
CA LYS A 53 -2.73 6.11 10.52
C LYS A 53 -2.16 7.00 11.63
N GLY A 54 -0.84 6.94 11.83
CA GLY A 54 -0.25 7.33 13.11
C GLY A 54 -0.88 6.49 14.23
N ASP A 55 -1.44 7.16 15.24
CA ASP A 55 -2.08 6.50 16.38
C ASP A 55 -3.59 6.27 16.20
N THR A 56 -4.18 6.76 15.10
CA THR A 56 -5.62 6.66 14.84
C THR A 56 -5.97 5.28 14.29
N LEU A 57 -6.80 4.53 15.02
CA LEU A 57 -7.35 3.23 14.62
C LEU A 57 -8.45 3.38 13.56
N HIS A 58 -8.33 2.63 12.47
CA HIS A 58 -9.33 2.48 11.42
C HIS A 58 -9.74 1.00 11.29
N PRO A 59 -10.91 0.59 11.84
CA PRO A 59 -11.46 -0.74 11.65
C PRO A 59 -11.82 -1.00 10.18
N LEU A 60 -11.58 -2.21 9.69
CA LEU A 60 -11.96 -2.66 8.36
C LEU A 60 -13.21 -3.56 8.44
N PRO A 61 -14.23 -3.36 7.58
CA PRO A 61 -15.46 -4.14 7.66
C PRO A 61 -15.25 -5.56 7.14
N SER A 62 -16.04 -6.50 7.67
CA SER A 62 -16.10 -7.88 7.17
C SER A 62 -17.39 -8.55 7.60
N ASP A 63 -17.94 -9.43 6.76
CA ASP A 63 -19.14 -10.22 7.04
C ASP A 63 -18.85 -11.45 7.94
N SER A 64 -17.91 -11.31 8.89
CA SER A 64 -17.30 -12.43 9.60
C SER A 64 -17.25 -12.28 11.12
N TYR A 65 -17.07 -13.44 11.76
CA TYR A 65 -16.81 -13.55 13.20
C TYR A 65 -15.40 -13.10 13.58
N SER A 66 -14.46 -13.08 12.63
CA SER A 66 -13.05 -12.79 12.89
C SER A 66 -12.33 -12.40 11.60
N SER A 67 -11.57 -11.31 11.61
CA SER A 67 -10.74 -10.86 10.50
C SER A 67 -9.39 -10.32 10.97
N SER A 68 -8.41 -10.34 10.06
CA SER A 68 -7.00 -10.03 10.35
C SER A 68 -6.34 -9.33 9.18
N GLY A 69 -5.81 -8.11 9.38
CA GLY A 69 -4.94 -7.43 8.42
C GLY A 69 -3.48 -7.85 8.65
N ARG A 70 -2.74 -8.13 7.56
CA ARG A 70 -1.37 -8.67 7.59
C ARG A 70 -0.33 -7.79 6.91
N SER A 71 -0.74 -6.98 5.93
CA SER A 71 0.15 -6.11 5.16
C SER A 71 -0.60 -4.90 4.65
N ILE A 72 0.10 -3.78 4.47
CA ILE A 72 -0.45 -2.49 4.09
C ILE A 72 0.34 -1.86 2.96
N TYR A 73 -0.35 -1.16 2.06
CA TYR A 73 0.24 -0.33 1.01
C TYR A 73 -0.59 0.96 0.87
N VAL A 74 0.03 2.08 0.49
CA VAL A 74 -0.67 3.34 0.27
C VAL A 74 -0.40 3.81 -1.15
N TYR A 75 -1.46 4.01 -1.94
CA TYR A 75 -1.37 4.43 -3.34
C TYR A 75 -2.47 5.46 -3.63
N GLY A 76 -2.13 6.58 -4.27
CA GLY A 76 -3.08 7.65 -4.58
C GLY A 76 -3.76 8.32 -3.37
N GLY A 77 -3.28 8.07 -2.15
CA GLY A 77 -3.93 8.48 -0.90
C GLY A 77 -4.88 7.42 -0.31
N THR A 78 -5.23 6.38 -1.07
CA THR A 78 -6.01 5.23 -0.60
C THR A 78 -5.12 4.25 0.16
N VAL A 79 -5.65 3.71 1.25
CA VAL A 79 -4.99 2.66 2.06
C VAL A 79 -5.49 1.30 1.57
N TYR A 80 -4.56 0.42 1.22
CA TYR A 80 -4.82 -0.95 0.81
C TYR A 80 -4.28 -1.90 1.89
N THR A 81 -5.09 -2.86 2.33
CA THR A 81 -4.68 -3.86 3.34
C THR A 81 -4.93 -5.26 2.81
N ALA A 82 -3.96 -6.18 2.88
CA ALA A 82 -4.19 -7.61 2.63
C ALA A 82 -4.35 -8.39 3.94
N GLY A 83 -5.10 -9.48 3.89
CA GLY A 83 -5.28 -10.34 5.05
C GLY A 83 -6.23 -11.51 4.81
N SER A 84 -7.06 -11.78 5.82
CA SER A 84 -8.09 -12.82 5.78
C SER A 84 -9.28 -12.50 6.70
N TYR A 85 -10.47 -13.00 6.34
CA TYR A 85 -11.69 -12.92 7.14
C TYR A 85 -12.38 -14.30 7.19
N SER A 86 -13.11 -14.63 8.26
CA SER A 86 -13.62 -15.99 8.48
C SER A 86 -15.08 -16.19 8.10
N LYS A 87 -15.36 -16.94 7.03
CA LYS A 87 -16.71 -17.41 6.70
C LYS A 87 -17.00 -18.68 7.52
N GLY A 88 -17.61 -18.50 8.69
CA GLY A 88 -17.75 -19.58 9.68
C GLY A 88 -16.38 -19.95 10.25
N MET A 89 -15.98 -21.22 10.11
CA MET A 89 -14.67 -21.72 10.53
C MET A 89 -13.56 -21.59 9.46
N THR A 90 -13.88 -21.22 8.22
CA THR A 90 -12.91 -21.14 7.12
C THR A 90 -12.39 -19.71 6.94
N PRO A 91 -11.08 -19.46 7.11
CA PRO A 91 -10.45 -18.21 6.68
C PRO A 91 -10.45 -18.09 5.16
N ILE A 92 -10.98 -16.98 4.65
CA ILE A 92 -10.98 -16.60 3.25
C ILE A 92 -9.94 -15.49 3.08
N ALA A 93 -9.10 -15.59 2.04
CA ALA A 93 -8.14 -14.54 1.71
C ALA A 93 -8.89 -13.28 1.24
N CYS A 94 -8.38 -12.10 1.58
CA CYS A 94 -8.99 -10.86 1.11
C CYS A 94 -7.97 -9.72 1.03
N TYR A 95 -8.39 -8.64 0.37
CA TYR A 95 -7.85 -7.32 0.60
C TYR A 95 -8.97 -6.31 0.85
N TRP A 96 -8.60 -5.17 1.41
CA TRP A 96 -9.44 -3.98 1.53
C TRP A 96 -8.84 -2.84 0.72
N GLU A 97 -9.68 -2.13 -0.03
CA GLU A 97 -9.36 -0.84 -0.64
C GLU A 97 -10.16 0.25 0.09
N GLY A 98 -9.47 1.01 0.94
CA GLY A 98 -10.13 1.83 1.95
C GLY A 98 -10.98 0.94 2.88
N GLU A 99 -12.30 1.11 2.82
CA GLU A 99 -13.27 0.31 3.57
C GLU A 99 -13.94 -0.79 2.72
N THR A 100 -13.65 -0.89 1.41
CA THR A 100 -14.28 -1.89 0.54
C THR A 100 -13.54 -3.23 0.64
N LEU A 101 -14.23 -4.29 1.07
CA LEU A 101 -13.71 -5.66 1.16
C LEU A 101 -13.79 -6.38 -0.21
N TYR A 102 -12.68 -6.95 -0.65
CA TYR A 102 -12.57 -7.82 -1.83
C TYR A 102 -12.13 -9.22 -1.41
N SER A 103 -12.93 -10.23 -1.76
CA SER A 103 -12.66 -11.63 -1.41
C SER A 103 -11.82 -12.30 -2.50
N LEU A 104 -10.73 -12.94 -2.11
CA LEU A 104 -9.78 -13.57 -3.02
C LEU A 104 -10.06 -15.09 -3.14
N PRO A 105 -10.22 -15.63 -4.37
CA PRO A 105 -10.57 -17.04 -4.55
C PRO A 105 -9.42 -17.98 -4.13
N GLY A 106 -9.79 -19.11 -3.53
CA GLY A 106 -8.90 -20.23 -3.19
C GLY A 106 -9.30 -21.50 -3.93
N SER A 107 -9.31 -22.64 -3.22
CA SER A 107 -9.78 -23.94 -3.76
C SER A 107 -11.04 -24.37 -3.02
N GLY A 108 -12.21 -24.21 -3.64
CA GLY A 108 -13.50 -24.54 -3.02
C GLY A 108 -13.71 -23.82 -1.68
N ASP A 109 -14.25 -24.53 -0.69
CA ASP A 109 -14.50 -24.04 0.67
C ASP A 109 -13.29 -24.22 1.64
N TYR A 110 -12.08 -24.43 1.10
CA TYR A 110 -10.86 -24.54 1.91
C TYR A 110 -10.26 -23.18 2.26
N SER A 111 -9.36 -23.17 3.26
CA SER A 111 -8.79 -21.94 3.79
C SER A 111 -7.81 -21.26 2.83
N ALA A 112 -7.81 -19.93 2.82
CA ALA A 112 -6.87 -19.10 2.10
C ALA A 112 -6.45 -17.89 2.94
N PHE A 113 -5.24 -17.37 2.68
CA PHE A 113 -4.69 -16.20 3.36
C PHE A 113 -3.88 -15.35 2.39
N ALA A 114 -4.14 -14.05 2.35
CA ALA A 114 -3.23 -13.07 1.75
C ALA A 114 -2.30 -12.50 2.83
N GLU A 115 -1.00 -12.52 2.58
CA GLU A 115 0.06 -12.15 3.54
C GLU A 115 0.70 -10.80 3.23
N SER A 116 0.74 -10.42 1.95
CA SER A 116 1.42 -9.23 1.46
C SER A 116 0.62 -8.58 0.34
N ILE A 117 0.67 -7.24 0.29
CA ILE A 117 0.02 -6.43 -0.75
C ILE A 117 1.02 -5.45 -1.38
N TYR A 118 0.86 -5.24 -2.68
CA TYR A 118 1.57 -4.23 -3.45
C TYR A 118 0.59 -3.63 -4.47
N VAL A 119 0.66 -2.33 -4.72
CA VAL A 119 -0.19 -1.67 -5.72
C VAL A 119 0.69 -1.00 -6.78
N TYR A 120 0.52 -1.43 -8.03
CA TYR A 120 1.24 -0.90 -9.19
C TYR A 120 0.23 -0.33 -10.18
N GLU A 121 0.34 0.97 -10.50
CA GLU A 121 -0.55 1.69 -11.42
C GLU A 121 -2.06 1.45 -11.14
N GLY A 122 -2.43 1.46 -9.85
CA GLY A 122 -3.80 1.18 -9.39
C GLY A 122 -4.23 -0.29 -9.41
N THR A 123 -3.44 -1.19 -9.99
CA THR A 123 -3.69 -2.63 -9.92
C THR A 123 -3.19 -3.19 -8.59
N VAL A 124 -4.07 -3.83 -7.84
CA VAL A 124 -3.74 -4.54 -6.60
C VAL A 124 -3.12 -5.90 -6.91
N TYR A 125 -1.99 -6.19 -6.27
CA TYR A 125 -1.34 -7.49 -6.27
C TYR A 125 -1.19 -7.98 -4.83
N THR A 126 -1.57 -9.22 -4.55
CA THR A 126 -1.38 -9.83 -3.22
C THR A 126 -0.66 -11.17 -3.33
N ALA A 127 0.12 -11.55 -2.32
CA ALA A 127 0.74 -12.87 -2.23
C ALA A 127 0.32 -13.61 -0.96
N GLY A 128 0.27 -14.94 -1.03
CA GLY A 128 -0.12 -15.77 0.10
C GLY A 128 -0.16 -17.26 -0.22
N ARG A 129 -1.22 -17.92 0.24
CA ARG A 129 -1.49 -19.35 -0.01
C ARG A 129 -2.97 -19.68 0.10
N TYR A 130 -3.38 -20.77 -0.55
CA TYR A 130 -4.63 -21.48 -0.28
C TYR A 130 -4.35 -22.96 0.05
N TYR A 131 -5.27 -23.62 0.73
CA TYR A 131 -5.23 -25.07 0.97
C TYR A 131 -6.01 -25.79 -0.14
N ASP A 132 -5.45 -26.82 -0.77
CA ASP A 132 -6.06 -27.55 -1.89
C ASP A 132 -6.82 -28.82 -1.49
N GLY A 133 -7.04 -29.01 -0.18
CA GLY A 133 -7.55 -30.25 0.40
C GLY A 133 -6.44 -31.19 0.91
N LYS A 134 -5.19 -31.01 0.49
CA LYS A 134 -4.02 -31.84 0.86
C LYS A 134 -2.86 -31.05 1.47
N LYS A 135 -2.53 -29.88 0.91
CA LYS A 135 -1.38 -29.05 1.29
C LYS A 135 -1.65 -27.55 1.06
N ASN A 136 -0.72 -26.71 1.51
CA ASN A 136 -0.75 -25.27 1.20
C ASN A 136 -0.05 -25.04 -0.14
N ILE A 137 -0.76 -24.42 -1.07
CA ILE A 137 -0.25 -23.99 -2.37
C ILE A 137 0.10 -22.50 -2.28
N PRO A 138 1.36 -22.11 -2.54
CA PRO A 138 1.74 -20.71 -2.61
C PRO A 138 1.06 -20.07 -3.83
N CYS A 139 0.63 -18.83 -3.70
CA CYS A 139 -0.05 -18.13 -4.80
C CYS A 139 0.15 -16.63 -4.70
N TYR A 140 -0.21 -15.95 -5.79
CA TYR A 140 -0.51 -14.53 -5.80
C TYR A 140 -1.86 -14.29 -6.46
N TRP A 141 -2.45 -13.12 -6.21
CA TRP A 141 -3.62 -12.64 -6.92
C TRP A 141 -3.31 -11.31 -7.60
N LYS A 142 -3.87 -11.11 -8.80
CA LYS A 142 -3.90 -9.83 -9.51
C LYS A 142 -5.35 -9.37 -9.58
N GLY A 143 -5.70 -8.31 -8.85
CA GLY A 143 -7.08 -8.10 -8.42
C GLY A 143 -7.60 -9.35 -7.71
N GLU A 144 -8.78 -9.84 -8.10
CA GLU A 144 -9.33 -11.11 -7.62
C GLU A 144 -8.89 -12.35 -8.42
N THR A 145 -8.01 -12.23 -9.42
CA THR A 145 -7.58 -13.37 -10.24
C THR A 145 -6.47 -14.17 -9.54
N LEU A 146 -6.75 -15.43 -9.16
CA LEU A 146 -5.79 -16.35 -8.53
C LEU A 146 -4.75 -16.88 -9.53
N HIS A 147 -3.48 -16.81 -9.15
CA HIS A 147 -2.35 -17.42 -9.83
C HIS A 147 -1.56 -18.31 -8.87
N SER A 148 -1.68 -19.63 -9.02
CA SER A 148 -0.92 -20.61 -8.23
C SER A 148 0.56 -20.60 -8.63
N LEU A 149 1.44 -20.57 -7.63
CA LEU A 149 2.88 -20.68 -7.80
C LEU A 149 3.31 -22.15 -7.63
N ARG A 150 4.36 -22.56 -8.33
CA ARG A 150 4.88 -23.92 -8.23
C ARG A 150 5.61 -24.13 -6.90
N GLY A 151 5.04 -25.00 -6.05
CA GLY A 151 5.73 -25.61 -4.92
C GLY A 151 6.29 -26.99 -5.25
N ASP A 152 6.76 -27.71 -4.23
CA ASP A 152 6.98 -29.15 -4.31
C ASP A 152 5.65 -29.91 -4.33
N ASP A 153 5.62 -31.11 -4.92
CA ASP A 153 4.40 -31.90 -5.07
C ASP A 153 3.88 -32.52 -3.76
N ASN A 154 4.72 -32.66 -2.73
CA ASN A 154 4.40 -33.33 -1.47
C ASN A 154 4.32 -32.40 -0.25
N TYR A 155 4.98 -31.23 -0.29
CA TYR A 155 5.12 -30.35 0.87
C TYR A 155 4.35 -29.03 0.77
N HIS A 156 3.97 -28.48 1.92
CA HIS A 156 3.36 -27.15 2.03
C HIS A 156 4.36 -26.07 1.60
N ALA A 157 3.93 -25.12 0.76
CA ALA A 157 4.71 -23.93 0.44
C ALA A 157 3.87 -22.65 0.61
N PHE A 158 4.56 -21.52 0.82
CA PHE A 158 3.94 -20.26 1.23
C PHE A 158 4.61 -19.08 0.52
N ALA A 159 3.85 -18.27 -0.22
CA ALA A 159 4.31 -16.92 -0.55
C ALA A 159 4.06 -16.01 0.67
N LYS A 160 5.01 -15.11 0.95
CA LYS A 160 5.04 -14.28 2.17
C LYS A 160 5.19 -12.79 1.90
N SER A 161 5.80 -12.42 0.79
CA SER A 161 5.97 -11.04 0.32
C SER A 161 5.67 -10.98 -1.18
N ILE A 162 5.28 -9.79 -1.65
CA ILE A 162 5.18 -9.49 -3.09
C ILE A 162 5.80 -8.13 -3.38
N TYR A 163 6.42 -8.03 -4.55
CA TYR A 163 6.90 -6.79 -5.14
C TYR A 163 6.62 -6.88 -6.64
N VAL A 164 6.24 -5.77 -7.26
CA VAL A 164 5.96 -5.70 -8.70
C VAL A 164 6.93 -4.72 -9.33
N TYR A 165 7.55 -5.16 -10.43
CA TYR A 165 8.49 -4.39 -11.22
C TYR A 165 8.13 -4.52 -12.69
N GLU A 166 8.19 -3.42 -13.43
CA GLU A 166 8.07 -3.39 -14.89
C GLU A 166 9.45 -3.08 -15.47
N ASP A 167 9.99 -4.00 -16.27
CA ASP A 167 11.23 -3.78 -17.00
C ASP A 167 10.95 -2.99 -18.29
N LYS A 168 11.32 -1.70 -18.29
CA LYS A 168 11.16 -0.82 -19.45
C LYS A 168 12.34 -0.99 -20.39
N MET A 169 12.27 -2.02 -21.24
CA MET A 169 13.14 -2.19 -22.40
C MET A 169 12.98 -1.03 -23.41
N SER A 170 13.70 0.06 -23.16
CA SER A 170 13.82 1.19 -24.07
C SER A 170 14.85 0.88 -25.16
N ILE A 171 14.37 0.39 -26.30
CA ILE A 171 15.20 0.32 -27.51
C ILE A 171 15.47 1.76 -27.98
N LEU A 172 16.61 2.31 -27.56
CA LEU A 172 17.15 3.53 -28.14
C LEU A 172 17.62 3.24 -29.57
N LEU A 173 16.69 3.36 -30.52
CA LEU A 173 17.00 3.46 -31.94
C LEU A 173 17.74 4.78 -32.19
N TYR A 174 19.05 4.76 -32.02
CA TYR A 174 19.94 5.75 -32.62
C TYR A 174 19.90 5.56 -34.14
N ASN A 175 19.08 6.38 -34.80
CA ASN A 175 19.21 6.56 -36.25
C ASN A 175 20.52 7.32 -36.51
N PHE A 176 21.39 6.72 -37.33
CA PHE A 176 22.59 7.35 -37.91
C PHE A 176 22.23 8.08 -39.20
#